data_AF-A0AAJ1MD50-F1
#
_entry.id   AF-A0AAJ1MD50-F1
#
_cell.length_a   1.000
_cell.length_b   1.000
_cell.length_c   1.000
_cell.angle_alpha   90.00
_cell.angle_beta   90.00
_cell.angle_gamma   90.00
#
_symmetry.space_group_name_H-M   'P 1'
#
loop_
_entity.id
_entity.type
_entity.pdbx_description
1 polymer ?
#
loop_
_entity_poly.entity_id
_entity_poly.type
_entity_poly.pdbx_seq_one_letter_code
_entity_poly.pdbx_strand_id
1 'polypeptide(L)'
;MNAPLRNGLVMLPQHQTAMPPADEPDLCPLCGLVHMPEQAATLAPVQADVLPGAALQLLRITTDAWTPLHQHDAVPMPADVRKQLAALREQYRRQSGAGYIDAENQEWFGMPEDLRMAILLLANVGGDLRALADRDWRETPPPERAAIKTVARSVKRHAGRLVALASLW
;
A
#
# COMPACT_ATOMS: atom_id res chain seq x y z
N MET A 1 16.23 45.65 31.39
CA MET A 1 15.42 46.53 30.51
C MET A 1 15.37 45.86 29.16
N ASN A 2 14.25 45.20 28.87
CA ASN A 2 14.06 44.33 27.71
C ASN A 2 13.48 45.12 26.55
N ALA A 3 14.18 45.13 25.41
CA ALA A 3 13.65 45.63 24.13
C ALA A 3 12.88 44.49 23.42
N PRO A 4 11.68 44.75 22.87
CA PRO A 4 10.88 43.70 22.24
C PRO A 4 11.37 43.39 20.82
N LEU A 5 11.58 42.09 20.56
CA LEU A 5 11.84 41.54 19.23
C LEU A 5 10.58 41.69 18.37
N ARG A 6 10.68 42.49 17.31
CA ARG A 6 9.68 42.63 16.25
C ARG A 6 9.58 41.30 15.49
N ASN A 7 8.42 40.62 15.59
CA ASN A 7 8.02 39.55 14.69
C ASN A 7 7.93 40.09 13.26
N GLY A 8 8.94 39.80 12.44
CA GLY A 8 8.89 39.97 10.99
C GLY A 8 7.97 38.90 10.40
N LEU A 9 6.70 39.26 10.21
CA LEU A 9 5.80 38.52 9.33
C LEU A 9 6.42 38.57 7.92
N VAL A 10 7.00 37.45 7.49
CA VAL A 10 7.33 37.24 6.07
C VAL A 10 6.00 37.16 5.33
N MET A 11 5.59 38.27 4.74
CA MET A 11 4.55 38.30 3.72
C MET A 11 5.05 37.47 2.54
N LEU A 12 4.58 36.24 2.43
CA LEU A 12 4.66 35.50 1.18
C LEU A 12 3.92 36.35 0.13
N PRO A 13 4.51 36.62 -1.05
CA PRO A 13 3.82 37.35 -2.10
C PRO A 13 2.55 36.57 -2.46
N GLN A 14 1.39 37.22 -2.33
CA GLN A 14 0.16 36.70 -2.88
C GLN A 14 0.37 36.66 -4.40
N HIS A 15 0.47 35.45 -4.95
CA HIS A 15 0.34 35.24 -6.38
C HIS A 15 -1.03 35.80 -6.77
N GLN A 16 -1.04 37.00 -7.33
CA GLN A 16 -2.16 37.51 -8.09
C GLN A 16 -2.32 36.53 -9.26
N THR A 17 -3.34 35.67 -9.18
CA THR A 17 -3.83 34.91 -10.32
C THR A 17 -4.41 35.92 -11.30
N ALA A 18 -3.56 36.41 -12.19
CA ALA A 18 -4.01 37.02 -13.43
C ALA A 18 -4.89 36.00 -14.15
N MET A 19 -6.13 36.39 -14.50
CA MET A 19 -6.95 35.59 -15.40
C MET A 19 -6.18 35.35 -16.70
N PRO A 20 -5.97 34.09 -17.13
CA PRO A 20 -5.44 33.83 -18.46
C PRO A 20 -6.45 34.26 -19.54
N PRO A 21 -5.98 34.69 -20.73
CA PRO A 21 -6.84 34.96 -21.87
C PRO A 21 -7.64 33.71 -22.26
N ALA A 22 -8.89 33.92 -22.65
CA ALA A 22 -9.97 32.93 -22.64
C ALA A 22 -9.94 31.84 -23.75
N ASP A 23 -8.79 31.40 -24.24
CA ASP A 23 -8.74 30.46 -25.40
C ASP A 23 -7.69 29.33 -25.31
N GLU A 24 -7.16 29.00 -24.12
CA GLU A 24 -6.38 27.76 -23.94
C GLU A 24 -7.19 26.70 -23.17
N PRO A 25 -7.33 25.47 -23.70
CA PRO A 25 -8.02 24.41 -22.98
C PRO A 25 -7.22 23.97 -21.75
N ASP A 26 -7.84 23.96 -20.57
CA ASP A 26 -7.25 23.42 -19.34
C ASP A 26 -6.97 21.91 -19.50
N LEU A 27 -5.72 21.57 -19.83
CA LEU A 27 -5.26 20.20 -19.97
C LEU A 27 -4.85 19.64 -18.60
N CYS A 28 -5.32 18.45 -18.27
CA CYS A 28 -4.93 17.75 -17.05
C CYS A 28 -3.42 17.45 -17.04
N PRO A 29 -2.66 17.84 -15.99
CA PRO A 29 -1.20 17.68 -15.96
C PRO A 29 -0.73 16.21 -15.89
N LEU A 30 -1.62 15.26 -15.64
CA LEU A 30 -1.31 13.83 -15.58
C LEU A 30 -1.52 13.09 -16.91
N CYS A 31 -2.46 13.54 -17.74
CA CYS A 31 -2.83 12.83 -18.98
C CYS A 31 -2.89 13.71 -20.23
N GLY A 32 -2.76 15.03 -20.11
CA GLY A 32 -2.76 15.96 -21.24
C GLY A 32 -4.07 16.03 -22.00
N LEU A 33 -5.20 15.69 -21.35
CA LEU A 33 -6.54 15.73 -21.94
C LEU A 33 -7.43 16.76 -21.23
N VAL A 34 -8.38 17.31 -21.97
CA VAL A 34 -9.45 18.16 -21.43
C VAL A 34 -10.48 17.25 -20.78
N HIS A 35 -10.54 17.24 -19.45
CA HIS A 35 -11.68 16.65 -18.76
C HIS A 35 -12.82 17.66 -18.81
N MET A 36 -13.92 17.30 -19.45
CA MET A 36 -15.17 18.04 -19.22
C MET A 36 -15.47 18.00 -17.72
N PRO A 37 -15.85 19.12 -17.09
CA PRO A 37 -16.38 19.03 -15.73
C PRO A 37 -17.56 18.08 -15.81
N GLU A 38 -17.52 17.00 -15.02
CA GLU A 38 -18.71 16.20 -14.75
C GLU A 38 -19.80 17.21 -14.42
N GLN A 39 -20.75 17.40 -15.33
CA GLN A 39 -21.98 18.09 -14.99
C GLN A 39 -22.53 17.25 -13.85
N ALA A 40 -22.42 17.76 -12.63
CA ALA A 40 -22.99 17.13 -11.46
C ALA A 40 -24.43 16.88 -11.83
N ALA A 41 -24.75 15.61 -12.13
CA ALA A 41 -26.05 15.25 -12.62
C ALA A 41 -27.03 15.81 -11.60
N THR A 42 -27.90 16.72 -12.02
CA THR A 42 -28.93 17.26 -11.14
C THR A 42 -29.85 16.08 -10.83
N LEU A 43 -29.52 15.36 -9.76
CA LEU A 43 -30.28 14.20 -9.34
C LEU A 43 -31.69 14.70 -9.05
N ALA A 44 -32.68 14.10 -9.70
CA ALA A 44 -34.08 14.37 -9.40
C ALA A 44 -34.31 14.21 -7.89
N PRO A 45 -35.14 15.05 -7.25
CA PRO A 45 -35.42 14.90 -5.82
C PRO A 45 -35.96 13.49 -5.56
N VAL A 46 -35.26 12.74 -4.72
CA VAL A 46 -35.65 11.38 -4.32
C VAL A 46 -37.03 11.47 -3.69
N GLN A 47 -38.02 10.82 -4.30
CA GLN A 47 -39.35 10.68 -3.68
C GLN A 47 -39.19 9.93 -2.36
N ALA A 48 -39.73 10.47 -1.27
CA ALA A 48 -39.54 9.96 0.09
C ALA A 48 -40.08 8.53 0.31
N ASP A 49 -40.81 7.99 -0.67
CA ASP A 49 -41.54 6.73 -0.57
C ASP A 49 -40.85 5.53 -1.24
N VAL A 50 -39.63 5.71 -1.79
CA VAL A 50 -38.93 4.65 -2.56
C VAL A 50 -38.36 3.53 -1.68
N LEU A 51 -38.12 3.80 -0.40
CA LEU A 51 -37.52 2.85 0.53
C LEU A 51 -38.41 2.67 1.77
N PRO A 52 -38.67 1.43 2.22
CA PRO A 52 -39.38 1.19 3.47
C PRO A 52 -38.60 1.85 4.63
N GLY A 53 -39.31 2.39 5.62
CA GLY A 53 -38.72 3.22 6.68
C GLY A 53 -37.54 2.59 7.43
N ALA A 54 -37.49 1.26 7.53
CA ALA A 54 -36.36 0.52 8.09
C ALA A 54 -35.08 0.61 7.23
N ALA A 55 -35.21 0.59 5.90
CA ALA A 55 -34.08 0.76 4.99
C ALA A 55 -33.52 2.19 5.05
N LEU A 56 -34.40 3.20 5.19
CA LEU A 56 -33.99 4.58 5.43
C LEU A 56 -33.26 4.75 6.77
N GLN A 57 -33.70 4.07 7.84
CA GLN A 57 -33.00 4.09 9.12
C GLN A 57 -31.62 3.43 9.04
N LEU A 58 -31.49 2.30 8.35
CA LEU A 58 -30.19 1.64 8.17
C LEU A 58 -29.23 2.49 7.35
N LEU A 59 -29.71 3.07 6.25
CA LEU A 59 -28.89 3.99 5.45
C LEU A 59 -28.45 5.18 6.28
N ARG A 60 -29.34 5.78 7.09
CA ARG A 60 -29.02 6.89 7.99
C ARG A 60 -27.94 6.52 9.01
N ILE A 61 -28.06 5.36 9.66
CA ILE A 61 -27.03 4.85 10.60
C ILE A 61 -25.69 4.67 9.88
N THR A 62 -25.70 4.13 8.67
CA THR A 62 -24.45 3.93 7.91
C THR A 62 -23.87 5.24 7.41
N THR A 63 -24.69 6.21 6.97
CA THR A 63 -24.19 7.53 6.61
C THR A 63 -23.64 8.26 7.81
N ASP A 64 -24.30 8.22 8.97
CA ASP A 64 -23.85 8.93 10.17
C ASP A 64 -22.59 8.29 10.78
N ALA A 65 -22.41 6.97 10.64
CA ALA A 65 -21.22 6.26 11.12
C ALA A 65 -20.00 6.38 10.20
N TRP A 66 -20.21 6.59 8.90
CA TRP A 66 -19.14 6.57 7.89
C TRP A 66 -18.97 7.89 7.13
N THR A 67 -19.79 8.92 7.40
CA THR A 67 -19.53 10.26 6.86
C THR A 67 -18.24 10.81 7.47
N PRO A 68 -17.41 11.50 6.68
CA PRO A 68 -16.33 12.30 7.22
C PRO A 68 -16.94 13.24 8.27
N LEU A 69 -16.41 13.21 9.50
CA LEU A 69 -16.78 14.17 10.55
C LEU A 69 -16.78 15.56 9.92
N HIS A 70 -17.92 16.25 9.96
CA HIS A 70 -17.95 17.63 9.51
C HIS A 70 -16.88 18.41 10.26
N GLN A 71 -16.20 19.33 9.57
CA GLN A 71 -15.02 20.01 10.12
C GLN A 71 -15.30 20.73 11.45
N HIS A 72 -16.58 21.07 11.71
CA HIS A 72 -17.06 21.67 12.95
C HIS A 72 -17.33 20.66 14.08
N ASP A 73 -17.65 19.40 13.75
CA ASP A 73 -17.88 18.30 14.71
C ASP A 73 -16.63 17.45 14.95
N ALA A 74 -15.56 17.72 14.19
CA ALA A 74 -14.27 17.09 14.37
C ALA A 74 -13.68 17.51 15.71
N VAL A 75 -14.02 16.77 16.77
CA VAL A 75 -13.37 16.93 18.08
C VAL A 75 -11.88 16.64 17.86
N PRO A 76 -10.99 17.62 18.11
CA PRO A 76 -9.57 17.41 17.90
C PRO A 76 -9.12 16.29 18.83
N MET A 77 -8.57 15.23 18.23
CA MET A 77 -8.09 14.06 18.97
C MET A 77 -7.22 14.52 20.16
N PRO A 78 -7.48 14.02 21.38
CA PRO A 78 -6.73 14.40 22.56
C PRO A 78 -5.21 14.29 22.31
N ALA A 79 -4.45 15.24 22.84
CA ALA A 79 -3.02 15.34 22.55
C ALA A 79 -2.26 14.05 22.95
N ASP A 80 -2.71 13.37 24.01
CA ASP A 80 -2.10 12.13 24.48
C ASP A 80 -2.35 10.96 23.53
N VAL A 81 -3.56 10.87 22.97
CA VAL A 81 -3.90 9.86 21.95
C VAL A 81 -3.08 10.09 20.68
N ARG A 82 -2.89 11.34 20.26
CA ARG A 82 -2.02 11.66 19.12
C ARG A 82 -0.57 11.25 19.33
N LYS A 83 -0.03 11.46 20.53
CA LYS A 83 1.33 11.02 20.91
C LYS A 83 1.43 9.50 20.91
N GLN A 84 0.44 8.80 21.47
CA GLN A 84 0.39 7.33 21.47
C GLN A 84 0.33 6.78 20.03
N LEU A 85 -0.51 7.35 19.18
CA LEU A 85 -0.62 6.94 17.78
C LEU A 85 0.68 7.21 17.00
N ALA A 86 1.33 8.34 17.24
CA ALA A 86 2.63 8.66 16.64
C ALA A 86 3.72 7.67 17.10
N ALA A 87 3.75 7.35 18.39
CA ALA A 87 4.67 6.36 18.97
C ALA A 87 4.41 4.96 18.40
N LEU A 88 3.15 4.54 18.29
CA LEU A 88 2.76 3.27 17.67
C LEU A 88 3.18 3.22 16.20
N ARG A 89 2.94 4.28 15.42
CA ARG A 89 3.39 4.36 14.02
C ARG A 89 4.90 4.27 13.88
N GLU A 90 5.63 4.91 14.79
CA GLU A 90 7.09 4.85 14.84
C GLU A 90 7.58 3.45 15.22
N GLN A 91 6.97 2.83 16.23
CA GLN A 91 7.27 1.45 16.64
C GLN A 91 6.97 0.47 15.51
N TYR A 92 5.81 0.58 14.86
CA TYR A 92 5.48 -0.21 13.68
C TYR A 92 6.49 0.03 12.57
N ARG A 93 6.87 1.27 12.26
CA ARG A 93 7.90 1.58 11.24
C ARG A 93 9.27 0.97 11.57
N ARG A 94 9.65 0.95 12.85
CA ARG A 94 10.89 0.35 13.34
C ARG A 94 10.85 -1.17 13.32
N GLN A 95 9.74 -1.78 13.73
CA GLN A 95 9.53 -3.24 13.66
C GLN A 95 9.43 -3.71 12.20
N SER A 96 8.80 -2.91 11.35
CA SER A 96 8.73 -3.12 9.91
C SER A 96 9.95 -2.58 9.18
N GLY A 97 11.13 -2.52 9.82
CA GLY A 97 12.36 -1.87 9.36
C GLY A 97 12.67 -2.08 7.88
N ALA A 98 12.15 -1.18 7.03
CA ALA A 98 12.17 -1.21 5.56
C ALA A 98 11.08 -2.02 4.82
N GLY A 99 9.82 -1.96 5.28
CA GLY A 99 8.62 -2.04 4.43
C GLY A 99 8.35 -3.33 3.65
N TYR A 100 9.17 -4.36 3.80
CA TYR A 100 8.95 -5.67 3.18
C TYR A 100 9.31 -6.71 4.25
N ILE A 101 8.29 -7.38 4.81
CA ILE A 101 8.52 -8.77 5.24
C ILE A 101 9.07 -9.43 3.99
N ASP A 102 10.32 -9.89 4.00
CA ASP A 102 10.96 -10.47 2.83
C ASP A 102 10.22 -11.75 2.49
N ALA A 103 9.14 -11.62 1.72
CA ALA A 103 8.26 -12.70 1.37
C ALA A 103 9.04 -13.79 0.65
N GLU A 104 10.09 -13.41 -0.10
CA GLU A 104 10.98 -14.39 -0.73
C GLU A 104 11.78 -15.17 0.31
N ASN A 105 12.27 -14.51 1.35
CA ASN A 105 12.96 -15.18 2.46
C ASN A 105 12.02 -16.08 3.26
N GLN A 106 10.79 -15.61 3.54
CA GLN A 106 9.79 -16.39 4.26
C GLN A 106 9.37 -17.64 3.46
N GLU A 107 9.13 -17.51 2.16
CA GLU A 107 8.82 -18.65 1.29
C GLU A 107 10.02 -19.60 1.14
N TRP A 108 11.24 -19.05 1.10
CA TRP A 108 12.47 -19.85 1.07
C TRP A 108 12.57 -20.74 2.32
N PHE A 109 12.47 -20.14 3.51
CA PHE A 109 12.54 -20.86 4.79
C PHE A 109 11.28 -21.64 5.15
N GLY A 110 10.16 -21.41 4.47
CA GLY A 110 8.96 -22.23 4.58
C GLY A 110 9.13 -23.65 4.03
N MET A 111 10.15 -23.86 3.18
CA MET A 111 10.47 -25.18 2.62
C MET A 111 11.44 -25.98 3.50
N PRO A 112 11.25 -27.31 3.62
CA PRO A 112 12.24 -28.20 4.24
C PRO A 112 13.65 -28.01 3.68
N GLU A 113 14.66 -28.16 4.54
CA GLU A 113 16.08 -28.04 4.19
C GLU A 113 16.45 -28.90 2.96
N ASP A 114 16.00 -30.16 2.94
CA ASP A 114 16.25 -31.09 1.84
C ASP A 114 15.76 -30.56 0.48
N LEU A 115 14.59 -29.90 0.46
CA LEU A 115 14.02 -29.33 -0.76
C LEU A 115 14.78 -28.07 -1.19
N ARG A 116 15.18 -27.22 -0.23
CA ARG A 116 16.04 -26.07 -0.51
C ARG A 116 17.36 -26.51 -1.15
N MET A 117 18.00 -27.53 -0.57
CA MET A 117 19.24 -28.11 -1.09
C MET A 117 19.07 -28.71 -2.49
N ALA A 118 17.98 -29.44 -2.74
CA ALA A 118 17.69 -30.01 -4.05
C ALA A 118 17.52 -28.92 -5.12
N ILE A 119 16.84 -27.81 -4.79
CA ILE A 119 16.68 -26.67 -5.70
C ILE A 119 18.04 -26.02 -6.00
N LEU A 120 18.89 -25.82 -4.98
CA LEU A 120 20.23 -25.24 -5.16
C LEU A 120 21.12 -26.11 -6.06
N LEU A 121 21.06 -27.44 -5.87
CA LEU A 121 21.77 -28.41 -6.70
C LEU A 121 21.31 -28.33 -8.16
N LEU A 122 20.00 -28.32 -8.40
CA LEU A 122 19.43 -28.19 -9.75
C LEU A 122 19.72 -26.83 -10.39
N ALA A 123 19.84 -25.78 -9.58
CA ALA A 123 20.24 -24.44 -10.04
C ALA A 123 21.74 -24.32 -10.31
N ASN A 124 22.51 -25.39 -10.07
CA ASN A 124 23.95 -25.46 -10.24
C ASN A 124 24.69 -24.37 -9.44
N VAL A 125 24.21 -24.07 -8.23
CA VAL A 125 24.88 -23.14 -7.31
C VAL A 125 26.04 -23.88 -6.64
N GLY A 126 27.26 -23.40 -6.87
CA GLY A 126 28.47 -24.04 -6.34
C GLY A 126 28.70 -23.72 -4.86
N GLY A 127 29.18 -24.72 -4.11
CA GLY A 127 29.58 -24.56 -2.71
C GLY A 127 28.99 -25.62 -1.77
N ASP A 128 29.05 -25.35 -0.47
CA ASP A 128 28.36 -26.15 0.54
C ASP A 128 26.86 -25.85 0.49
N LEU A 129 26.09 -26.79 -0.07
CA LEU A 129 24.65 -26.66 -0.26
C LEU A 129 23.90 -26.46 1.07
N ARG A 130 24.42 -27.01 2.17
CA ARG A 130 23.77 -26.88 3.47
C ARG A 130 23.88 -25.46 4.00
N ALA A 131 25.11 -24.94 4.02
CA ALA A 131 25.36 -23.55 4.39
C ALA A 131 24.60 -22.56 3.48
N LEU A 132 24.50 -22.87 2.17
CA LEU A 132 23.76 -22.05 1.22
C LEU A 132 22.24 -22.13 1.40
N ALA A 133 21.71 -23.28 1.83
CA ALA A 133 20.28 -23.44 2.08
C ALA A 133 19.82 -22.57 3.26
N ASP A 134 20.64 -22.46 4.30
CA ASP A 134 20.35 -21.68 5.52
C ASP A 134 20.74 -20.20 5.42
N ARG A 135 21.38 -19.80 4.32
CA ARG A 135 21.74 -18.42 4.05
C ARG A 135 20.49 -17.56 3.82
N ASP A 136 20.51 -16.33 4.33
CA ASP A 136 19.47 -15.36 4.06
C ASP A 136 19.36 -15.08 2.55
N TRP A 137 18.12 -14.99 2.06
CA TRP A 137 17.84 -14.79 0.65
C TRP A 137 18.48 -13.50 0.09
N ARG A 138 18.61 -12.47 0.93
CA ARG A 138 19.23 -11.17 0.59
C ARG A 138 20.73 -11.27 0.33
N GLU A 139 21.40 -12.22 0.96
CA GLU A 139 22.83 -12.46 0.77
C GLU A 139 23.12 -13.23 -0.51
N THR A 140 22.09 -13.80 -1.15
CA THR A 140 22.22 -14.49 -2.42
C THR A 140 22.37 -13.50 -3.58
N PRO A 141 23.46 -13.57 -4.36
CA PRO A 141 23.68 -12.72 -5.53
C PRO A 141 22.48 -12.72 -6.49
N PRO A 142 22.15 -11.59 -7.15
CA PRO A 142 21.10 -11.53 -8.16
C PRO A 142 21.13 -12.63 -9.24
N PRO A 143 22.29 -13.02 -9.82
CA PRO A 143 22.31 -14.10 -10.82
C PRO A 143 21.93 -15.46 -10.23
N GLU A 144 22.41 -15.80 -9.03
CA GLU A 144 22.05 -17.03 -8.33
C GLU A 144 20.54 -17.06 -8.02
N ARG A 145 19.97 -15.95 -7.55
CA ARG A 145 18.53 -15.84 -7.31
C ARG A 145 17.71 -16.09 -8.57
N ALA A 146 18.17 -15.61 -9.73
CA ALA A 146 17.48 -15.85 -11.00
C ALA A 146 17.53 -17.34 -11.42
N ALA A 147 18.67 -18.01 -11.23
CA ALA A 147 18.82 -19.45 -11.48
C ALA A 147 17.90 -20.27 -10.57
N ILE A 148 17.92 -19.99 -9.26
CA ILE A 148 17.06 -20.65 -8.26
C ILE A 148 15.58 -20.47 -8.61
N LYS A 149 15.15 -19.24 -8.93
CA LYS A 149 13.75 -18.98 -9.33
C LYS A 149 13.35 -19.70 -10.61
N THR A 150 14.27 -19.87 -11.55
CA THR A 150 14.01 -20.60 -12.81
C THR A 150 13.76 -22.08 -12.53
N VAL A 151 14.58 -22.69 -11.68
CA VAL A 151 14.39 -24.07 -11.22
C VAL A 151 13.10 -24.21 -10.42
N ALA A 152 12.84 -23.32 -9.46
CA ALA A 152 11.62 -23.36 -8.66
C ALA A 152 10.34 -23.30 -9.52
N ARG A 153 10.32 -22.47 -10.57
CA ARG A 153 9.20 -22.43 -11.53
C ARG A 153 9.07 -23.74 -12.33
N SER A 154 10.19 -24.36 -12.69
CA SER A 154 10.20 -25.67 -13.35
C SER A 154 9.61 -26.76 -12.45
N VAL A 155 10.05 -26.82 -11.18
CA VAL A 155 9.53 -27.74 -10.17
C VAL A 155 8.03 -27.52 -9.98
N LYS A 156 7.59 -26.26 -9.82
CA LYS A 156 6.16 -25.91 -9.71
C LYS A 156 5.34 -26.43 -10.89
N ARG A 157 5.84 -26.30 -12.13
CA ARG A 157 5.16 -26.79 -13.34
C ARG A 157 4.94 -28.31 -13.31
N HIS A 158 5.84 -29.06 -12.67
CA HIS A 158 5.77 -30.52 -12.62
C HIS A 158 5.23 -31.08 -11.30
N ALA A 159 5.02 -30.25 -10.28
CA ALA A 159 4.50 -30.66 -8.98
C ALA A 159 3.15 -31.40 -9.06
N GLY A 160 2.25 -31.01 -9.97
CA GLY A 160 0.98 -31.71 -10.17
C GLY A 160 1.15 -33.17 -10.62
N ARG A 161 2.22 -33.48 -11.38
CA ARG A 161 2.54 -34.87 -11.76
C ARG A 161 3.09 -35.66 -10.58
N LEU A 162 3.86 -35.02 -9.69
CA LEU A 162 4.33 -35.65 -8.45
C LEU A 162 3.16 -35.97 -7.52
N VAL A 163 2.18 -35.06 -7.40
CA VAL A 163 0.95 -35.32 -6.65
C VAL A 163 0.18 -36.49 -7.26
N ALA A 164 -0.03 -36.50 -8.58
CA ALA A 164 -0.71 -37.59 -9.27
C ALA A 164 0.00 -38.94 -9.06
N LEU A 165 1.33 -38.95 -9.15
CA LEU A 165 2.16 -40.14 -8.88
C LEU A 165 2.01 -40.61 -7.44
N ALA A 166 2.02 -39.69 -6.48
CA ALA A 166 1.89 -40.01 -5.05
C ALA A 166 0.46 -40.43 -4.66
N SER A 167 -0.56 -40.07 -5.45
CA SER A 167 -1.96 -40.44 -5.23
C SER A 167 -2.39 -41.74 -5.91
N LEU A 168 -1.56 -42.27 -6.82
CA LEU A 168 -1.79 -43.57 -7.44
C LEU A 168 -1.45 -44.67 -6.42
N TRP A 169 -2.44 -44.98 -5.58
CA TRP A 169 -2.46 -46.10 -4.65
C TRP A 169 -3.77 -46.86 -4.80
#